data_AF-A0A7S4C9U4-F1
#
_entry.id   AF-A0A7S4C9U4-F1
#
_cell.length_a   1.000
_cell.length_b   1.000
_cell.length_c   1.000
_cell.angle_alpha   90.00
_cell.angle_beta   90.00
_cell.angle_gamma   90.00
#
_symmetry.space_group_name_H-M   'P 1'
#
loop_
_entity.id
_entity.type
_entity.pdbx_description
1 polymer ?
#
loop_
_entity_poly.entity_id
_entity_poly.type
_entity_poly.pdbx_seq_one_letter_code
_entity_poly.pdbx_strand_id
1 'polypeptide(L)'
;GAPVHFSAAYDNPLDLRALLPDPCFVSDLYLRHRGPAPADPRGNVAAWRAFLADLSVTDFFAVQPTVRAVPRGDAELGPIAGAEDWAGHCEVEDFECPEFGAVMQRLLGPPDDAPPHRPVTVSDDVHAMLCGVWAAVDQHWRQSYSHCLQRRYRCAMDKALLHTTPSSFLRDMRRWPWVPCADVGRVARPRDLYARTEELQDLLAHHVPYAHGTGQSRGMQVSLGLTVQPSVPLVLDRLAEWRATASDPSAEDEPPFCTTIAHMSAVYVYLARHLAQEYDTIT
;
A
#
# COMPACT_ATOMS: atom_id res chain seq x y z
N GLY A 1 -16.04 -18.25 -0.15
CA GLY A 1 -17.31 -17.58 0.15
C GLY A 1 -17.11 -16.08 0.09
N ALA A 2 -18.16 -15.29 -0.05
CA ALA A 2 -18.06 -13.83 0.03
C ALA A 2 -17.58 -13.42 1.45
N PRO A 3 -16.65 -12.46 1.59
CA PRO A 3 -16.25 -11.95 2.89
C PRO A 3 -17.43 -11.38 3.66
N VAL A 4 -17.41 -11.52 4.99
CA VAL A 4 -18.43 -10.96 5.88
C VAL A 4 -17.81 -9.85 6.72
N HIS A 5 -18.49 -8.71 6.79
CA HIS A 5 -17.99 -7.49 7.39
C HIS A 5 -18.79 -7.06 8.62
N PHE A 6 -18.12 -6.38 9.54
CA PHE A 6 -18.81 -5.65 10.61
C PHE A 6 -19.55 -4.45 10.04
N SER A 7 -20.83 -4.31 10.40
CA SER A 7 -21.63 -3.13 10.07
C SER A 7 -21.29 -1.97 11.03
N ALA A 8 -21.81 -0.77 10.73
CA ALA A 8 -21.73 0.37 11.65
C ALA A 8 -22.39 0.10 13.02
N ALA A 9 -23.32 -0.86 13.11
CA ALA A 9 -23.91 -1.26 14.40
C ALA A 9 -22.91 -1.95 15.33
N TYR A 10 -21.83 -2.50 14.77
CA TYR A 10 -20.70 -3.06 15.49
C TYR A 10 -19.56 -2.05 15.65
N ASP A 11 -19.85 -0.74 15.64
CA ASP A 11 -18.84 0.32 15.77
C ASP A 11 -17.74 0.26 14.68
N ASN A 12 -18.05 -0.25 13.47
CA ASN A 12 -17.12 -0.15 12.35
C ASN A 12 -16.97 1.34 11.96
N PRO A 13 -15.76 1.92 12.00
CA PRO A 13 -15.55 3.33 11.70
C PRO A 13 -15.72 3.69 10.22
N LEU A 14 -15.81 2.69 9.33
CA LEU A 14 -15.88 2.88 7.89
C LEU A 14 -17.28 2.59 7.36
N ASP A 15 -17.80 3.46 6.50
CA ASP A 15 -19.01 3.19 5.74
C ASP A 15 -18.71 2.26 4.56
N LEU A 16 -18.60 0.96 4.87
CA LEU A 16 -18.33 -0.07 3.87
C LEU A 16 -19.45 -0.19 2.82
N ARG A 17 -20.67 0.28 3.08
CA ARG A 17 -21.75 0.28 2.08
C ARG A 17 -21.48 1.30 0.99
N ALA A 18 -20.95 2.46 1.37
CA ALA A 18 -20.53 3.46 0.40
C ALA A 18 -19.30 2.97 -0.39
N LEU A 19 -18.39 2.24 0.26
CA LEU A 19 -17.10 1.85 -0.32
C LEU A 19 -17.13 0.56 -1.16
N LEU A 20 -17.78 -0.51 -0.68
CA LEU A 20 -17.79 -1.81 -1.34
C LEU A 20 -19.01 -1.93 -2.28
N PRO A 21 -18.87 -2.59 -3.44
CA PRO A 21 -19.97 -2.71 -4.41
C PRO A 21 -21.12 -3.61 -3.95
N ASP A 22 -20.83 -4.68 -3.20
CA ASP A 22 -21.84 -5.60 -2.64
C ASP A 22 -21.35 -6.24 -1.32
N PRO A 23 -21.23 -5.46 -0.23
CA PRO A 23 -20.73 -5.97 1.04
C PRO A 23 -21.75 -6.86 1.75
N CYS A 24 -21.32 -8.05 2.17
CA CYS A 24 -22.08 -8.90 3.09
C CYS A 24 -21.78 -8.47 4.53
N PHE A 25 -22.81 -8.08 5.29
CA PHE A 25 -22.66 -7.70 6.70
C PHE A 25 -23.15 -8.78 7.64
N VAL A 26 -22.52 -8.84 8.82
CA VAL A 26 -23.11 -9.55 9.95
C VAL A 26 -24.44 -8.92 10.32
N SER A 27 -25.43 -9.76 10.63
CA SER A 27 -26.74 -9.35 11.09
C SER A 27 -26.69 -8.66 12.45
N ASP A 28 -27.26 -7.47 12.57
CA ASP A 28 -27.35 -6.74 13.84
C ASP A 28 -28.23 -7.46 14.90
N LEU A 29 -28.88 -8.57 14.56
CA LEU A 29 -29.68 -9.38 15.49
C LEU A 29 -28.85 -9.94 16.66
N TYR A 30 -27.56 -10.25 16.46
CA TYR A 30 -26.72 -10.72 17.56
C TYR A 30 -26.61 -9.68 18.68
N LEU A 31 -26.58 -8.39 18.33
CA LEU A 31 -26.52 -7.30 19.31
C LEU A 31 -27.82 -7.16 20.13
N ARG A 32 -28.94 -7.65 19.60
CA ARG A 32 -30.24 -7.69 20.29
C ARG A 32 -30.37 -8.87 21.23
N HIS A 33 -29.56 -9.91 21.03
CA HIS A 33 -29.44 -11.00 22.00
C HIS A 33 -28.56 -10.54 23.15
N ARG A 34 -29.07 -10.63 24.38
CA ARG A 34 -28.23 -10.57 25.58
C ARG A 34 -27.21 -11.71 25.43
N GLY A 35 -25.93 -11.38 25.21
CA GLY A 35 -24.84 -12.32 25.45
C GLY A 35 -24.84 -12.78 26.92
N PRO A 36 -23.90 -13.64 27.34
CA PRO A 36 -23.92 -14.32 28.65
C PRO A 36 -23.75 -13.43 29.92
N ALA A 37 -24.07 -12.12 29.87
CA ALA A 37 -23.98 -11.08 30.91
C ALA A 37 -22.61 -10.35 31.00
N PRO A 38 -22.51 -9.10 31.57
CA PRO A 38 -23.50 -8.33 32.33
C PRO A 38 -24.03 -7.05 31.63
N ALA A 39 -24.89 -6.33 32.37
CA ALA A 39 -25.87 -5.29 32.02
C ALA A 39 -25.41 -4.04 31.22
N ASP A 40 -24.21 -4.04 30.64
CA ASP A 40 -23.71 -2.92 29.81
C ASP A 40 -23.93 -3.21 28.31
N PRO A 41 -24.78 -2.42 27.61
CA PRO A 41 -24.97 -2.56 26.17
C PRO A 41 -23.67 -2.42 25.36
N ARG A 42 -22.66 -1.67 25.85
CA ARG A 42 -21.33 -1.58 25.19
C ARG A 42 -20.48 -2.83 25.39
N GLY A 43 -20.62 -3.50 26.53
CA GLY A 43 -19.95 -4.78 26.80
C GLY A 43 -20.40 -5.90 25.86
N ASN A 44 -21.66 -5.85 25.39
CA ASN A 44 -22.21 -6.83 24.46
C ASN A 44 -21.61 -6.70 23.05
N VAL A 45 -21.39 -5.47 22.55
CA VAL A 45 -20.79 -5.25 21.22
C VAL A 45 -19.37 -5.79 21.17
N ALA A 46 -18.53 -5.46 22.15
CA ALA A 46 -17.14 -5.94 22.19
C ALA A 46 -17.05 -7.47 22.25
N ALA A 47 -17.90 -8.13 23.06
CA ALA A 47 -17.95 -9.59 23.17
C ALA A 47 -18.38 -10.26 21.85
N TRP A 48 -19.43 -9.74 21.20
CA TRP A 48 -19.85 -10.24 19.89
C TRP A 48 -18.81 -9.99 18.81
N ARG A 49 -18.16 -8.83 18.80
CA ARG A 49 -17.08 -8.53 17.86
C ARG A 49 -15.92 -9.52 17.99
N ALA A 50 -15.47 -9.80 19.21
CA ALA A 50 -14.41 -10.78 19.44
C ALA A 50 -14.80 -12.16 18.90
N PHE A 51 -15.99 -12.65 19.26
CA PHE A 51 -16.49 -13.94 18.79
C PHE A 51 -16.63 -14.01 17.25
N LEU A 52 -17.17 -12.96 16.63
CA LEU A 52 -17.38 -12.90 15.18
C LEU A 52 -16.05 -12.74 14.42
N ALA A 53 -15.07 -12.04 15.00
CA ALA A 53 -13.73 -11.95 14.44
C ALA A 53 -13.04 -13.34 14.38
N ASP A 54 -13.25 -14.19 15.40
CA ASP A 54 -12.79 -15.59 15.39
C ASP A 54 -13.44 -16.40 14.25
N LEU A 55 -14.63 -15.99 13.79
CA LEU A 55 -15.33 -16.56 12.63
C LEU A 55 -14.96 -15.87 11.31
N SER A 56 -13.83 -15.14 11.28
CA SER A 56 -13.29 -14.43 10.11
C SER A 56 -14.14 -13.25 9.62
N VAL A 57 -14.99 -12.67 10.49
CA VAL A 57 -15.62 -11.37 10.20
C VAL A 57 -14.56 -10.27 10.32
N THR A 58 -14.48 -9.39 9.33
CA THR A 58 -13.46 -8.34 9.25
C THR A 58 -14.07 -6.94 9.31
N ASP A 59 -13.26 -5.96 9.73
CA ASP A 59 -13.65 -4.54 9.74
C ASP A 59 -13.40 -3.85 8.39
N PHE A 60 -12.53 -4.43 7.55
CA PHE A 60 -12.12 -3.84 6.29
C PHE A 60 -11.76 -4.92 5.26
N PHE A 61 -11.05 -4.55 4.20
CA PHE A 61 -10.66 -5.45 3.12
C PHE A 61 -10.22 -6.83 3.60
N ALA A 62 -10.93 -7.85 3.13
CA ALA A 62 -10.64 -9.23 3.42
C ALA A 62 -9.54 -9.74 2.49
N VAL A 63 -8.39 -10.08 3.07
CA VAL A 63 -7.32 -10.76 2.35
C VAL A 63 -7.49 -12.26 2.56
N GLN A 64 -7.66 -13.01 1.48
CA GLN A 64 -7.94 -14.45 1.51
C GLN A 64 -6.69 -15.22 1.10
N PRO A 65 -6.29 -16.26 1.86
CA PRO A 65 -5.24 -17.17 1.43
C PRO A 65 -5.76 -18.04 0.27
N THR A 66 -4.96 -18.18 -0.78
CA THR A 66 -5.21 -19.09 -1.89
C THR A 66 -4.07 -20.09 -1.97
N VAL A 67 -4.40 -21.38 -2.14
CA VAL A 67 -3.40 -22.43 -2.35
C VAL A 67 -3.67 -23.09 -3.68
N ARG A 68 -2.68 -23.08 -4.56
CA ARG A 68 -2.77 -23.74 -5.87
C ARG A 68 -1.51 -24.54 -6.18
N ALA A 69 -1.69 -25.67 -6.87
CA ALA A 69 -0.57 -26.40 -7.43
C ALA A 69 0.01 -25.64 -8.62
N VAL A 70 1.33 -25.57 -8.73
CA VAL A 70 2.01 -24.92 -9.85
C VAL A 70 2.21 -25.93 -10.97
N PRO A 71 1.60 -25.71 -12.15
CA PRO A 71 1.79 -26.57 -13.31
C PRO A 71 3.26 -26.58 -13.76
N ARG A 72 3.66 -27.68 -14.39
CA ARG A 72 4.99 -27.78 -14.99
C ARG A 72 5.12 -26.77 -16.15
N GLY A 73 6.15 -25.93 -16.12
CA GLY A 73 6.41 -24.92 -17.16
C GLY A 73 5.61 -23.62 -17.02
N ASP A 74 5.00 -23.37 -15.86
CA ASP A 74 4.33 -22.10 -15.59
C ASP A 74 5.34 -20.94 -15.53
N ALA A 75 5.06 -19.87 -16.29
CA ALA A 75 5.85 -18.65 -16.30
C ALA A 75 5.85 -17.94 -14.93
N GLU A 76 4.91 -18.28 -14.03
CA GLU A 76 4.90 -17.82 -12.64
C GLU A 76 6.13 -18.26 -11.81
N LEU A 77 6.84 -19.29 -12.25
CA LEU A 77 8.12 -19.69 -11.66
C LEU A 77 9.30 -18.83 -12.15
N GLY A 78 9.11 -17.99 -13.18
CA GLY A 78 10.04 -16.94 -13.59
C GLY A 78 11.54 -17.33 -13.59
N PRO A 79 12.45 -16.41 -13.22
CA PRO A 79 13.88 -16.68 -13.09
C PRO A 79 14.22 -17.25 -11.70
N ILE A 80 13.31 -18.01 -11.08
CA ILE A 80 13.59 -18.60 -9.78
C ILE A 80 14.66 -19.69 -9.98
N ALA A 81 15.80 -19.56 -9.31
CA ALA A 81 16.87 -20.53 -9.38
C ALA A 81 16.36 -21.92 -8.94
N GLY A 82 16.53 -22.93 -9.79
CA GLY A 82 16.02 -24.29 -9.53
C GLY A 82 14.55 -24.52 -9.88
N ALA A 83 13.89 -23.58 -10.57
CA ALA A 83 12.48 -23.70 -10.99
C ALA A 83 12.19 -25.00 -11.78
N GLU A 84 13.14 -25.48 -12.58
CA GLU A 84 13.00 -26.72 -13.34
C GLU A 84 12.89 -27.96 -12.45
N ASP A 85 13.54 -27.95 -11.29
CA ASP A 85 13.54 -29.06 -10.32
C ASP A 85 12.23 -29.13 -9.52
N TRP A 86 11.46 -28.04 -9.48
CA TRP A 86 10.24 -27.91 -8.66
C TRP A 86 8.94 -28.01 -9.47
N ALA A 87 9.06 -27.94 -10.79
CA ALA A 87 7.94 -27.88 -11.72
C ALA A 87 7.10 -29.17 -11.67
N GLY A 88 5.83 -29.07 -11.22
CA GLY A 88 4.94 -30.21 -11.00
C GLY A 88 4.97 -30.82 -9.59
N HIS A 89 5.81 -30.29 -8.70
CA HIS A 89 5.92 -30.71 -7.28
C HIS A 89 5.83 -29.52 -6.31
N CYS A 90 5.28 -28.38 -6.76
CA CYS A 90 5.23 -27.15 -5.99
C CYS A 90 3.79 -26.71 -5.77
N GLU A 91 3.50 -26.27 -4.55
CA GLU A 91 2.28 -25.56 -4.18
C GLU A 91 2.63 -24.12 -3.86
N VAL A 92 1.75 -23.21 -4.27
CA VAL A 92 1.85 -21.79 -4.02
C VAL A 92 0.76 -21.38 -3.06
N GLU A 93 1.19 -20.90 -1.90
CA GLU A 93 0.37 -20.20 -0.91
C GLU A 93 0.47 -18.70 -1.22
N ASP A 94 -0.60 -18.11 -1.75
CA ASP A 94 -0.71 -16.69 -2.08
C ASP A 94 -1.80 -16.02 -1.24
N PHE A 95 -1.86 -14.70 -1.32
CA PHE A 95 -2.85 -13.87 -0.64
C PHE A 95 -3.47 -12.92 -1.65
N GLU A 96 -4.79 -12.92 -1.73
CA GLU A 96 -5.56 -12.14 -2.70
C GLU A 96 -6.58 -11.27 -1.98
N CYS A 97 -6.84 -10.07 -2.51
CA CYS A 97 -7.91 -9.19 -2.02
C CYS A 97 -8.76 -8.68 -3.19
N PRO A 98 -9.75 -9.46 -3.63
CA PRO A 98 -10.63 -9.06 -4.74
C PRO A 98 -11.39 -7.76 -4.46
N GLU A 99 -11.71 -7.51 -3.19
CA GLU A 99 -12.43 -6.30 -2.76
C GLU A 99 -11.63 -5.03 -3.04
N PHE A 100 -10.32 -5.04 -2.76
CA PHE A 100 -9.45 -3.91 -3.04
C PHE A 100 -9.47 -3.56 -4.53
N GLY A 101 -9.24 -4.55 -5.40
CA GLY A 101 -9.27 -4.35 -6.86
C GLY A 101 -10.63 -3.84 -7.35
N ALA A 102 -11.74 -4.38 -6.84
CA ALA A 102 -13.08 -3.94 -7.21
C ALA A 102 -13.37 -2.48 -6.79
N VAL A 103 -12.95 -2.08 -5.58
CA VAL A 103 -13.06 -0.69 -5.13
C VAL A 103 -12.23 0.24 -5.99
N MET A 104 -10.97 -0.12 -6.27
CA MET A 104 -10.09 0.72 -7.08
C MET A 104 -10.61 0.85 -8.52
N GLN A 105 -11.08 -0.23 -9.12
CA GLN A 105 -11.71 -0.21 -10.44
C GLN A 105 -12.93 0.71 -10.49
N ARG A 106 -13.75 0.71 -9.44
CA ARG A 106 -14.95 1.57 -9.34
C ARG A 106 -14.60 3.04 -9.17
N LEU A 107 -13.58 3.36 -8.38
CA LEU A 107 -13.20 4.74 -8.05
C LEU A 107 -12.28 5.38 -9.09
N LEU A 108 -11.39 4.60 -9.71
CA LEU A 108 -10.29 5.10 -10.54
C LEU A 108 -10.34 4.62 -12.00
N GLY A 109 -11.21 3.66 -12.34
CA GLY A 109 -11.19 3.01 -13.65
C GLY A 109 -10.05 1.97 -13.78
N PRO A 110 -9.69 1.51 -14.98
CA PRO A 110 -8.60 0.54 -15.17
C PRO A 110 -7.22 1.14 -14.80
N PRO A 111 -6.30 0.35 -14.20
CA PRO A 111 -5.00 0.87 -13.74
C PRO A 111 -4.01 1.17 -14.87
N ASP A 112 -4.25 0.60 -16.06
CA ASP A 112 -3.39 0.72 -17.24
C ASP A 112 -3.65 2.01 -18.03
N ASP A 113 -4.78 2.68 -17.78
CA ASP A 113 -5.11 3.98 -18.38
C ASP A 113 -4.42 5.16 -17.66
N ALA A 114 -3.83 4.92 -16.49
CA ALA A 114 -3.16 5.95 -15.70
C ALA A 114 -1.73 6.20 -16.18
N PRO A 115 -1.33 7.47 -16.41
CA PRO A 115 0.02 7.81 -16.87
C PRO A 115 1.09 7.24 -15.92
N PRO A 116 2.20 6.71 -16.46
CA PRO A 116 3.30 6.24 -15.64
C PRO A 116 3.94 7.42 -14.89
N HIS A 117 4.21 7.22 -13.60
CA HIS A 117 4.98 8.16 -12.76
C HIS A 117 4.38 9.56 -12.57
N ARG A 118 3.09 9.76 -12.87
CA ARG A 118 2.40 11.03 -12.64
C ARG A 118 1.17 10.84 -11.74
N PRO A 119 0.90 11.75 -10.79
CA PRO A 119 -0.34 11.77 -10.05
C PRO A 119 -1.55 11.91 -10.97
N VAL A 120 -2.63 11.21 -10.64
CA VAL A 120 -3.93 11.26 -11.31
C VAL A 120 -4.81 12.26 -10.56
N THR A 121 -5.51 13.11 -11.32
CA THR A 121 -6.51 14.02 -10.74
C THR A 121 -7.84 13.30 -10.59
N VAL A 122 -8.45 13.41 -9.42
CA VAL A 122 -9.74 12.80 -9.06
C VAL A 122 -10.67 13.86 -8.46
N SER A 123 -11.97 13.58 -8.37
CA SER A 123 -12.90 14.46 -7.67
C SER A 123 -12.60 14.51 -6.16
N ASP A 124 -13.01 15.61 -5.51
CA ASP A 124 -12.80 15.79 -4.07
C ASP A 124 -13.43 14.67 -3.23
N ASP A 125 -14.61 14.18 -3.64
CA ASP A 125 -15.30 13.07 -2.97
C ASP A 125 -14.49 11.76 -3.06
N VAL A 126 -13.93 11.45 -4.24
CA VAL A 126 -13.09 10.27 -4.45
C VAL A 126 -11.79 10.39 -3.68
N HIS A 127 -11.18 11.58 -3.68
CA HIS A 127 -9.99 11.86 -2.88
C HIS A 127 -10.25 11.66 -1.38
N ALA A 128 -11.36 12.18 -0.85
CA ALA A 128 -11.73 12.00 0.56
C ALA A 128 -11.98 10.52 0.91
N MET A 129 -12.65 9.76 0.02
CA MET A 129 -12.82 8.31 0.20
C MET A 129 -11.46 7.59 0.24
N LEU A 130 -10.53 7.91 -0.65
CA LEU A 130 -9.21 7.30 -0.69
C LEU A 130 -8.34 7.71 0.50
N CYS A 131 -8.48 8.91 1.06
CA CYS A 131 -7.90 9.28 2.36
C CYS A 131 -8.40 8.37 3.48
N GLY A 132 -9.71 8.08 3.51
CA GLY A 132 -10.30 7.13 4.45
C GLY A 132 -9.73 5.72 4.28
N VAL A 133 -9.62 5.24 3.03
CA VAL A 133 -9.00 3.94 2.70
C VAL A 133 -7.54 3.91 3.15
N TRP A 134 -6.75 4.94 2.87
CA TRP A 134 -5.36 5.04 3.27
C TRP A 134 -5.18 4.94 4.79
N ALA A 135 -5.99 5.69 5.55
CA ALA A 135 -5.98 5.64 7.00
C ALA A 135 -6.41 4.26 7.54
N ALA A 136 -7.45 3.66 6.96
CA ALA A 136 -7.93 2.33 7.33
C ALA A 136 -6.86 1.25 7.09
N VAL A 137 -6.21 1.27 5.92
CA VAL A 137 -5.13 0.33 5.60
C VAL A 137 -4.01 0.45 6.62
N ASP A 138 -3.61 1.67 6.99
CA ASP A 138 -2.56 1.88 7.98
C ASP A 138 -2.94 1.36 9.37
N GLN A 139 -4.17 1.65 9.81
CA GLN A 139 -4.71 1.17 11.08
C GLN A 139 -4.69 -0.36 11.18
N HIS A 140 -5.06 -1.05 10.10
CA HIS A 140 -5.12 -2.51 10.04
C HIS A 140 -3.79 -3.16 9.61
N TRP A 141 -2.77 -2.38 9.25
CA TRP A 141 -1.56 -2.90 8.60
C TRP A 141 -0.86 -3.99 9.41
N ARG A 142 -0.51 -3.66 10.67
CA ARG A 142 0.29 -4.57 11.50
C ARG A 142 -0.46 -5.85 11.85
N GLN A 143 -1.75 -5.73 12.17
CA GLN A 143 -2.55 -6.84 12.69
C GLN A 143 -3.10 -7.73 11.57
N SER A 144 -3.54 -7.15 10.46
CA SER A 144 -4.32 -7.85 9.43
C SER A 144 -3.57 -8.06 8.12
N TYR A 145 -2.61 -7.21 7.75
CA TYR A 145 -2.03 -7.21 6.39
C TYR A 145 -0.55 -7.58 6.33
N SER A 146 0.22 -7.30 7.37
CA SER A 146 1.68 -7.48 7.38
C SER A 146 2.14 -8.92 7.12
N HIS A 147 1.31 -9.92 7.46
CA HIS A 147 1.61 -11.33 7.22
C HIS A 147 1.20 -11.83 5.82
N CYS A 148 0.37 -11.06 5.10
CA CYS A 148 -0.15 -11.38 3.77
C CYS A 148 0.70 -10.80 2.63
N LEU A 149 1.90 -10.30 2.92
CA LEU A 149 2.74 -9.57 1.96
C LEU A 149 3.54 -10.48 1.02
N GLN A 150 3.70 -11.74 1.41
CA GLN A 150 4.55 -12.69 0.71
C GLN A 150 3.75 -13.92 0.27
N ARG A 151 3.88 -14.24 -1.01
CA ARG A 151 3.54 -15.54 -1.58
C ARG A 151 4.68 -16.51 -1.31
N ARG A 152 4.33 -17.73 -0.89
CA ARG A 152 5.27 -18.79 -0.51
C ARG A 152 5.14 -19.98 -1.44
N TYR A 153 6.27 -20.40 -1.99
CA TYR A 153 6.39 -21.61 -2.79
C TYR A 153 6.86 -22.74 -1.88
N ARG A 154 6.10 -23.83 -1.83
CA ARG A 154 6.42 -24.98 -0.99
C ARG A 154 6.46 -26.26 -1.80
N CYS A 155 7.35 -27.16 -1.44
CA CYS A 155 7.35 -28.51 -1.99
C CYS A 155 6.06 -29.23 -1.58
N ALA A 156 5.39 -29.88 -2.53
CA ALA A 156 4.12 -30.56 -2.30
C ALA A 156 4.25 -31.76 -1.35
N MET A 157 5.44 -32.39 -1.32
CA MET A 157 5.70 -33.64 -0.59
C MET A 157 6.02 -33.42 0.89
N ASP A 158 6.97 -32.53 1.20
CA ASP A 158 7.48 -32.29 2.56
C ASP A 158 7.11 -30.90 3.11
N LYS A 159 6.39 -30.09 2.32
CA LYS A 159 5.99 -28.71 2.65
C LYS A 159 7.18 -27.77 2.95
N ALA A 160 8.40 -28.15 2.54
CA ALA A 160 9.57 -27.31 2.69
C ALA A 160 9.41 -26.00 1.89
N LEU A 161 9.83 -24.88 2.48
CA LEU A 161 9.80 -23.57 1.83
C LEU A 161 10.92 -23.51 0.78
N LEU A 162 10.54 -23.30 -0.48
CA LEU A 162 11.45 -23.24 -1.61
C LEU A 162 11.83 -21.79 -1.95
N HIS A 163 10.83 -20.90 -1.98
CA HIS A 163 11.02 -19.52 -2.40
C HIS A 163 9.90 -18.60 -1.89
N THR A 164 10.13 -17.29 -1.91
CA THR A 164 9.12 -16.28 -1.57
C THR A 164 9.14 -15.12 -2.57
N THR A 165 7.96 -14.62 -2.92
CA THR A 165 7.78 -13.45 -3.79
C THR A 165 6.71 -12.53 -3.20
N PRO A 166 6.55 -11.29 -3.67
CA PRO A 166 5.41 -10.46 -3.29
C PRO A 166 4.07 -11.16 -3.60
N SER A 167 3.13 -11.12 -2.66
CA SER A 167 1.78 -11.68 -2.86
C SER A 167 0.99 -10.92 -3.92
N SER A 168 -0.05 -11.56 -4.46
CA SER A 168 -0.98 -10.90 -5.39
C SER A 168 -1.62 -9.66 -4.76
N PHE A 169 -2.01 -9.74 -3.48
CA PHE A 169 -2.49 -8.61 -2.69
C PHE A 169 -1.49 -7.43 -2.68
N LEU A 170 -0.22 -7.69 -2.34
CA LEU A 170 0.78 -6.63 -2.30
C LEU A 170 1.06 -6.06 -3.70
N ARG A 171 1.09 -6.91 -4.73
CA ARG A 171 1.27 -6.48 -6.11
C ARG A 171 0.14 -5.57 -6.57
N ASP A 172 -1.10 -5.89 -6.24
CA ASP A 172 -2.25 -5.04 -6.55
C ASP A 172 -2.15 -3.70 -5.82
N MET A 173 -1.89 -3.70 -4.52
CA MET A 173 -1.72 -2.45 -3.76
C MET A 173 -0.62 -1.55 -4.32
N ARG A 174 0.45 -2.12 -4.89
CA ARG A 174 1.55 -1.38 -5.53
C ARG A 174 1.22 -0.88 -6.94
N ARG A 175 0.33 -1.58 -7.65
CA ARG A 175 -0.02 -1.30 -9.05
C ARG A 175 -0.96 -0.11 -9.18
N TRP A 176 -1.96 -0.04 -8.31
CA TRP A 176 -3.03 0.94 -8.39
C TRP A 176 -2.57 2.36 -7.98
N PRO A 177 -3.01 3.44 -8.66
CA PRO A 177 -2.71 4.82 -8.26
C PRO A 177 -3.70 5.33 -7.21
N TRP A 178 -3.75 4.69 -6.05
CA TRP A 178 -4.80 4.90 -5.04
C TRP A 178 -4.36 5.69 -3.82
N VAL A 179 -3.05 5.88 -3.63
CA VAL A 179 -2.54 6.56 -2.44
C VAL A 179 -2.74 8.06 -2.62
N PRO A 180 -3.46 8.73 -1.72
CA PRO A 180 -3.69 10.17 -1.84
C PRO A 180 -2.39 10.95 -1.67
N CYS A 181 -2.25 12.00 -2.45
CA CYS A 181 -1.17 12.96 -2.32
C CYS A 181 -1.47 13.97 -1.19
N ALA A 182 -0.43 14.66 -0.72
CA ALA A 182 -0.62 15.81 0.16
C ALA A 182 -1.43 16.93 -0.51
N ASP A 183 -1.31 17.05 -1.84
CA ASP A 183 -2.13 17.94 -2.68
C ASP A 183 -3.55 17.37 -2.82
N VAL A 184 -4.56 18.20 -2.52
CA VAL A 184 -5.96 17.82 -2.63
C VAL A 184 -6.32 17.44 -4.07
N GLY A 185 -7.12 16.38 -4.22
CA GLY A 185 -7.63 15.94 -5.52
C GLY A 185 -6.61 15.17 -6.36
N ARG A 186 -5.46 14.79 -5.78
CA ARG A 186 -4.43 14.01 -6.47
C ARG A 186 -4.17 12.68 -5.78
N VAL A 187 -4.02 11.64 -6.57
CA VAL A 187 -3.68 10.29 -6.11
C VAL A 187 -2.56 9.72 -6.98
N ALA A 188 -1.71 8.86 -6.44
CA ALA A 188 -0.61 8.27 -7.18
C ALA A 188 -0.35 6.84 -6.78
N ARG A 189 0.49 6.15 -7.57
CA ARG A 189 0.98 4.83 -7.17
C ARG A 189 1.91 5.00 -5.96
N PRO A 190 1.90 4.06 -5.01
CA PRO A 190 2.73 4.19 -3.82
C PRO A 190 4.23 4.41 -4.12
N ARG A 191 4.75 3.73 -5.15
CA ARG A 191 6.17 3.84 -5.57
C ARG A 191 6.57 5.21 -6.11
N ASP A 192 5.59 6.00 -6.54
CA ASP A 192 5.80 7.32 -7.14
C ASP A 192 5.70 8.43 -6.06
N LEU A 193 5.54 8.05 -4.78
CA LEU A 193 5.34 8.96 -3.66
C LEU A 193 6.48 8.92 -2.64
N TYR A 194 6.62 10.04 -1.95
CA TYR A 194 7.53 10.24 -0.83
C TYR A 194 6.78 10.26 0.49
N ALA A 195 7.34 9.64 1.52
CA ALA A 195 6.82 9.80 2.87
C ALA A 195 7.03 11.25 3.34
N ARG A 196 6.06 11.77 4.09
CA ARG A 196 6.12 13.13 4.60
C ARG A 196 6.93 13.19 5.91
N THR A 197 8.23 12.92 5.80
CA THR A 197 9.21 13.04 6.90
C THR A 197 9.98 14.36 6.79
N GLU A 198 10.43 14.91 7.92
CA GLU A 198 11.22 16.15 7.94
C GLU A 198 12.47 16.04 7.04
N GLU A 199 13.17 14.90 7.12
CA GLU A 199 14.37 14.62 6.32
C GLU A 199 14.12 14.72 4.79
N LEU A 200 13.00 14.17 4.30
CA LEU A 200 12.64 14.23 2.88
C LEU A 200 12.06 15.60 2.50
N GLN A 201 11.36 16.27 3.41
CA GLN A 201 10.82 17.61 3.17
C GLN A 201 11.93 18.66 3.11
N ASP A 202 12.98 18.54 3.94
CA ASP A 202 14.12 19.43 3.93
C ASP A 202 14.95 19.31 2.64
N LEU A 203 14.99 18.11 2.05
CA LEU A 203 15.83 17.81 0.87
C LEU A 203 15.10 17.88 -0.47
N LEU A 204 13.78 17.67 -0.50
CA LEU A 204 13.00 17.63 -1.74
C LEU A 204 11.94 18.75 -1.80
N ALA A 205 11.70 19.45 -0.69
CA ALA A 205 10.82 20.60 -0.55
C ALA A 205 9.42 20.37 -1.15
N HIS A 206 9.00 21.16 -2.12
CA HIS A 206 7.70 21.03 -2.80
C HIS A 206 7.85 20.43 -4.21
N HIS A 207 9.03 19.91 -4.56
CA HIS A 207 9.36 19.46 -5.91
C HIS A 207 8.98 18.01 -6.18
N VAL A 208 8.44 17.32 -5.18
CA VAL A 208 8.04 15.92 -5.29
C VAL A 208 6.66 15.71 -4.66
N PRO A 209 5.88 14.72 -5.13
CA PRO A 209 4.59 14.41 -4.54
C PRO A 209 4.77 13.60 -3.24
N TYR A 210 4.28 14.15 -2.13
CA TYR A 210 4.24 13.44 -0.86
C TYR A 210 2.93 12.69 -0.70
N ALA A 211 2.98 11.55 -0.01
CA ALA A 211 1.78 10.85 0.45
C ALA A 211 1.01 11.71 1.47
N HIS A 212 -0.31 11.55 1.48
CA HIS A 212 -1.20 12.25 2.39
C HIS A 212 -0.99 11.84 3.85
N GLY A 213 -1.13 12.82 4.75
CA GLY A 213 -1.03 12.65 6.19
C GLY A 213 0.40 12.52 6.72
N THR A 214 0.51 12.49 8.05
CA THR A 214 1.75 12.25 8.78
C THR A 214 1.54 11.08 9.75
N GLY A 215 2.60 10.32 10.04
CA GLY A 215 2.56 9.30 11.09
C GLY A 215 2.06 7.91 10.69
N GLN A 216 1.93 7.62 9.38
CA GLN A 216 1.61 6.26 8.97
C GLN A 216 2.74 5.28 9.34
N SER A 217 2.39 4.02 9.49
CA SER A 217 3.34 2.99 9.82
C SER A 217 4.42 2.89 8.74
N ARG A 218 5.67 3.09 9.17
CA ARG A 218 6.86 2.94 8.30
C ARG A 218 6.89 1.58 7.59
N GLY A 219 6.44 0.52 8.27
CA GLY A 219 6.32 -0.81 7.69
C GLY A 219 5.36 -0.87 6.50
N MET A 220 4.22 -0.16 6.55
CA MET A 220 3.32 -0.03 5.41
C MET A 220 3.97 0.73 4.27
N GLN A 221 4.51 1.91 4.55
CA GLN A 221 5.11 2.78 3.55
C GLN A 221 6.22 2.06 2.76
N VAL A 222 7.14 1.41 3.47
CA VAL A 222 8.22 0.60 2.86
C VAL A 222 7.64 -0.58 2.06
N SER A 223 6.66 -1.28 2.62
CA SER A 223 6.08 -2.44 1.93
C SER A 223 5.34 -2.05 0.67
N LEU A 224 4.67 -0.90 0.64
CA LEU A 224 4.03 -0.38 -0.57
C LEU A 224 5.06 0.23 -1.55
N GLY A 225 6.29 0.49 -1.10
CA GLY A 225 7.37 0.98 -1.95
C GLY A 225 7.47 2.51 -1.98
N LEU A 226 6.89 3.22 -1.02
CA LEU A 226 7.11 4.66 -0.87
C LEU A 226 8.57 4.92 -0.55
N THR A 227 9.07 6.05 -1.02
CA THR A 227 10.40 6.54 -0.60
C THR A 227 10.28 7.09 0.81
N VAL A 228 10.81 6.38 1.81
CA VAL A 228 10.69 6.75 3.23
C VAL A 228 11.91 7.46 3.81
N GLN A 229 13.05 7.37 3.14
CA GLN A 229 14.31 7.98 3.57
C GLN A 229 15.09 8.50 2.36
N PRO A 230 15.85 9.60 2.54
CA PRO A 230 16.74 10.07 1.51
C PRO A 230 17.95 9.13 1.35
N SER A 231 18.44 9.02 0.12
CA SER A 231 19.72 8.39 -0.20
C SER A 231 20.53 9.31 -1.10
N VAL A 232 21.86 9.18 -1.10
CA VAL A 232 22.72 9.98 -1.99
C VAL A 232 22.34 9.78 -3.46
N PRO A 233 22.12 8.55 -3.98
CA PRO A 233 21.67 8.35 -5.36
C PRO A 233 20.36 9.08 -5.66
N LEU A 234 19.37 8.97 -4.75
CA LEU A 234 18.07 9.63 -4.92
C LEU A 234 18.21 11.16 -5.04
N VAL A 235 19.02 11.77 -4.16
CA VAL A 235 19.21 13.23 -4.16
C VAL A 235 19.96 13.68 -5.42
N LEU A 236 20.95 12.91 -5.88
CA LEU A 236 21.67 13.18 -7.11
C LEU A 236 20.77 13.07 -8.34
N ASP A 237 19.92 12.03 -8.40
CA ASP A 237 18.95 11.84 -9.48
C ASP A 237 17.98 13.03 -9.55
N ARG A 238 17.46 13.50 -8.40
CA ARG A 238 16.57 14.67 -8.35
C ARG A 238 17.25 15.96 -8.76
N LEU A 239 18.49 16.18 -8.35
CA LEU A 239 19.29 17.32 -8.82
C LEU A 239 19.50 17.30 -10.34
N ALA A 240 19.72 16.11 -10.91
CA ALA A 240 19.86 15.95 -12.36
C ALA A 240 18.55 16.27 -13.10
N GLU A 241 17.40 15.83 -12.57
CA GLU A 241 16.08 16.15 -13.10
C GLU A 241 15.76 17.66 -13.02
N TRP A 242 16.03 18.28 -11.87
CA TRP A 242 15.85 19.74 -11.67
C TRP A 242 16.74 20.58 -12.58
N ARG A 243 17.94 20.09 -12.89
CA ARG A 243 18.83 20.73 -13.87
C ARG A 243 18.32 20.59 -15.29
N ALA A 244 17.78 19.43 -15.65
CA ALA A 244 17.27 19.16 -16.99
C ALA A 244 16.06 20.04 -17.31
N THR A 245 15.13 20.18 -16.36
CA THR A 245 13.95 21.07 -16.47
C THR A 245 14.32 22.55 -16.61
N ALA A 246 15.46 22.99 -16.08
CA ALA A 246 15.97 24.35 -16.29
C ALA A 246 16.58 24.58 -17.69
N SER A 247 16.85 23.52 -18.45
CA SER A 247 17.62 23.55 -19.71
C SER A 247 16.77 23.32 -20.96
N ASP A 248 15.47 23.02 -20.82
CA ASP A 248 14.56 22.75 -21.93
C ASP A 248 13.54 23.89 -22.14
N PRO A 249 13.81 24.84 -23.07
CA PRO A 249 12.89 25.92 -23.39
C PRO A 249 11.69 25.51 -24.25
N SER A 250 11.56 24.23 -24.62
CA SER A 250 10.47 23.71 -25.46
C SER A 250 9.29 23.11 -24.69
N ALA A 251 9.43 22.97 -23.37
CA ALA A 251 8.34 22.58 -22.46
C ALA A 251 7.58 23.84 -22.00
N GLU A 252 6.72 24.41 -22.87
CA GLU A 252 5.94 25.62 -22.55
C GLU A 252 5.01 25.48 -21.32
N ASP A 253 4.79 24.26 -20.81
CA ASP A 253 3.85 23.96 -19.72
C ASP A 253 4.48 23.61 -18.36
N GLU A 254 5.81 23.39 -18.26
CA GLU A 254 6.45 23.08 -16.96
C GLU A 254 7.33 24.27 -16.50
N PRO A 255 7.02 24.89 -15.34
CA PRO A 255 7.78 26.03 -14.87
C PRO A 255 9.24 25.63 -14.58
N PRO A 256 10.20 26.52 -14.83
CA PRO A 256 11.60 26.24 -14.52
C PRO A 256 11.76 25.94 -13.04
N PHE A 257 12.69 25.04 -12.72
CA PHE A 257 13.00 24.71 -11.33
C PHE A 257 13.31 25.99 -10.52
N CYS A 258 12.50 26.25 -9.50
CA CYS A 258 12.59 27.43 -8.66
C CYS A 258 12.57 27.04 -7.19
N THR A 259 13.61 27.40 -6.45
CA THR A 259 13.77 27.02 -5.05
C THR A 259 14.49 28.11 -4.26
N THR A 260 14.55 27.96 -2.93
CA THR A 260 15.28 28.86 -2.05
C THR A 260 16.75 28.47 -1.91
N ILE A 261 17.61 29.46 -1.61
CA ILE A 261 19.03 29.23 -1.27
C ILE A 261 19.14 28.33 -0.03
N ALA A 262 18.22 28.48 0.94
CA ALA A 262 18.20 27.65 2.14
C ALA A 262 17.97 26.17 1.81
N HIS A 263 17.01 25.85 0.94
CA HIS A 263 16.77 24.48 0.48
C HIS A 263 18.01 23.93 -0.26
N MET A 264 18.57 24.66 -1.23
CA MET A 264 19.77 24.20 -1.93
C MET A 264 20.97 24.01 -0.99
N SER A 265 21.12 24.88 0.01
CA SER A 265 22.15 24.73 1.04
C SER A 265 21.95 23.45 1.84
N ALA A 266 20.72 23.11 2.24
CA ALA A 266 20.43 21.86 2.93
C ALA A 266 20.80 20.63 2.07
N VAL A 267 20.47 20.66 0.78
CA VAL A 267 20.82 19.59 -0.18
C VAL A 267 22.34 19.41 -0.29
N TYR A 268 23.10 20.48 -0.52
CA TYR A 268 24.56 20.39 -0.63
C TYR A 268 25.24 19.98 0.69
N VAL A 269 24.72 20.45 1.83
CA VAL A 269 25.22 20.04 3.16
C VAL A 269 24.97 18.55 3.39
N TYR A 270 23.79 18.04 3.01
CA TYR A 270 23.50 16.61 3.08
C TYR A 270 24.46 15.80 2.22
N LEU A 271 24.65 16.19 0.95
CA LEU A 271 25.57 15.51 0.04
C LEU A 271 27.01 15.55 0.57
N ALA A 272 27.50 16.70 1.03
CA ALA A 272 28.85 16.82 1.57
C ALA A 272 29.11 15.91 2.78
N ARG A 273 28.09 15.68 3.61
CA ARG A 273 28.18 14.80 4.80
C ARG A 273 28.14 13.32 4.45
N HIS A 274 27.35 12.91 3.46
CA HIS A 274 27.07 11.50 3.19
C HIS A 274 27.87 10.93 2.00
N LEU A 275 28.31 11.77 1.07
CA LEU A 275 29.19 11.32 -0.03
C LEU A 275 30.48 10.70 0.52
N ALA A 276 31.10 11.32 1.53
CA ALA A 276 32.34 10.81 2.12
C ALA A 276 32.17 9.43 2.79
N GLN A 277 30.97 9.12 3.28
CA GLN A 277 30.70 7.87 4.01
C GLN A 277 30.46 6.68 3.05
N GLU A 278 29.89 6.91 1.87
CA GLU A 278 29.69 5.86 0.87
C GLU A 278 31.00 5.42 0.19
N TYR A 279 31.99 6.32 0.06
CA TYR A 279 33.31 5.98 -0.48
C TYR A 279 34.13 5.06 0.45
N ASP A 280 34.02 5.20 1.77
CA ASP A 280 34.74 4.37 2.74
C ASP A 280 34.17 2.93 2.84
N THR A 281 32.91 2.71 2.44
CA THR A 281 32.29 1.36 2.41
C THR A 281 32.62 0.51 1.17
N ILE A 282 33.35 1.07 0.20
CA ILE A 282 33.72 0.39 -1.07
C ILE A 282 35.23 0.04 -1.12
N THR A 283 36.00 0.41 -0.09
CA THR A 283 37.41 -0.01 0.13
C THR A 283 37.53 -1.07 1.21
#